data_AF-A0A955JZY3-F1
#
_entry.id   AF-A0A955JZY3-F1
#
_cell.length_a   1.000
_cell.length_b   1.000
_cell.length_c   1.000
_cell.angle_alpha   90.00
_cell.angle_beta   90.00
_cell.angle_gamma   90.00
#
_symmetry.space_group_name_H-M   'P 1'
#
loop_
_entity.id
_entity.type
_entity.pdbx_description
1 polymer ?
#
loop_
_entity_poly.entity_id
_entity_poly.type
_entity_poly.pdbx_seq_one_letter_code
_entity_poly.pdbx_strand_id
1 'polypeptide(L)'
;MNEIKKRTKARVLLIKFFVPDLAELIPNFIVSLLLLLVASRHAVLVLLANGTPITDVSVGDVYGQRLDYVVDLLQVPILGRVVLFLFWLAVGSVVYVMVWLFQNFAVEVYDDVTHANVKMPGKDINEEEGWWGTTLSHTIFLGCSAILFLFYLILAINLLLPSWAQLFESGLQSLLTTEGFIEMSFALLGTMFTLHIFVLFWRVFLRFKSYIYNAF
;
A
#
# COMPACT_ATOMS: atom_id res chain seq x y z
N MET A 1 -3.99 -21.82 29.97
CA MET A 1 -3.98 -20.36 30.22
C MET A 1 -2.90 -19.61 29.42
N ASN A 2 -1.75 -20.22 29.08
CA ASN A 2 -0.69 -19.57 28.28
C ASN A 2 -0.99 -19.43 26.77
N GLU A 3 -1.71 -20.39 26.15
CA GLU A 3 -2.01 -20.31 24.71
C GLU A 3 -2.96 -19.17 24.33
N ILE A 4 -3.97 -18.89 25.16
CA ILE A 4 -4.90 -17.76 24.96
C ILE A 4 -4.09 -16.45 24.97
N LYS A 5 -3.15 -16.29 25.90
CA LYS A 5 -2.31 -15.10 26.03
C LYS A 5 -1.34 -14.90 24.84
N LYS A 6 -0.82 -15.99 24.25
CA LYS A 6 0.03 -15.95 23.05
C LYS A 6 -0.75 -15.54 21.80
N ARG A 7 -1.92 -16.15 21.55
CA ARG A 7 -2.79 -15.77 20.41
C ARG A 7 -3.21 -14.31 20.46
N THR A 8 -3.46 -13.78 21.67
CA THR A 8 -3.75 -12.35 21.84
C THR A 8 -2.56 -11.47 21.48
N LYS A 9 -1.32 -11.86 21.83
CA LYS A 9 -0.11 -11.10 21.49
C LYS A 9 0.16 -11.04 19.98
N ALA A 10 0.09 -12.16 19.27
CA ALA A 10 0.29 -12.19 17.81
C ALA A 10 -0.76 -11.35 17.07
N ARG A 11 -2.03 -11.45 17.47
CA ARG A 11 -3.10 -10.58 16.95
C ARG A 11 -2.84 -9.10 17.24
N VAL A 12 -2.42 -8.76 18.44
CA VAL A 12 -2.10 -7.37 18.81
C VAL A 12 -0.91 -6.85 18.01
N LEU A 13 0.10 -7.67 17.72
CA LEU A 13 1.23 -7.29 16.87
C LEU A 13 0.81 -7.09 15.41
N LEU A 14 -0.01 -7.97 14.85
CA LEU A 14 -0.56 -7.81 13.49
C LEU A 14 -1.43 -6.57 13.38
N ILE A 15 -2.34 -6.33 14.34
CA ILE A 15 -3.18 -5.14 14.35
C ILE A 15 -2.32 -3.88 14.45
N LYS A 16 -1.31 -3.85 15.33
CA LYS A 16 -0.36 -2.73 15.44
C LYS A 16 0.51 -2.54 14.19
N PHE A 17 0.66 -3.57 13.35
CA PHE A 17 1.41 -3.46 12.12
C PHE A 17 0.58 -2.82 11.00
N PHE A 18 -0.69 -3.20 10.87
CA PHE A 18 -1.58 -2.68 9.82
C PHE A 18 -2.25 -1.36 10.18
N VAL A 19 -2.59 -1.16 11.46
CA VAL A 19 -3.26 0.06 11.94
C VAL A 19 -2.20 1.13 12.22
N PRO A 20 -2.27 2.31 11.60
CA PRO A 20 -1.35 3.40 11.88
C PRO A 20 -1.46 3.83 13.35
N ASP A 21 -0.33 4.15 13.96
CA ASP A 21 -0.34 4.78 15.28
C ASP A 21 -0.91 6.20 15.17
N LEU A 22 -1.53 6.71 16.24
CA LEU A 22 -2.10 8.07 16.25
C LEU A 22 -1.02 9.12 15.95
N ALA A 23 0.22 8.87 16.40
CA ALA A 23 1.38 9.70 16.11
C ALA A 23 1.75 9.75 14.62
N GLU A 24 1.38 8.74 13.83
CA GLU A 24 1.63 8.64 12.39
C GLU A 24 0.47 9.22 11.57
N LEU A 25 -0.72 9.20 12.15
CA LEU A 25 -1.94 9.70 11.52
C LEU A 25 -1.90 11.22 11.33
N ILE A 26 -1.36 11.96 12.31
CA ILE A 26 -1.19 13.42 12.24
C ILE A 26 -0.26 13.86 11.09
N PRO A 27 1.00 13.37 10.98
CA PRO A 27 1.87 13.75 9.89
C PRO A 27 1.32 13.27 8.54
N ASN A 28 0.70 12.08 8.47
CA ASN A 28 0.05 11.62 7.24
C ASN A 28 -1.09 12.56 6.82
N PHE A 29 -1.90 13.03 7.76
CA PHE A 29 -2.96 14.01 7.50
C PHE A 29 -2.39 15.32 6.94
N ILE A 30 -1.35 15.87 7.57
CA ILE A 30 -0.72 17.12 7.14
C ILE A 30 -0.11 16.96 5.75
N VAL A 31 0.62 15.86 5.51
CA VAL A 31 1.23 15.59 4.20
C VAL A 31 0.16 15.38 3.13
N SER A 32 -0.92 14.64 3.42
CA SER A 32 -2.04 14.48 2.49
C SER A 32 -2.68 15.80 2.12
N LEU A 33 -2.95 16.66 3.10
CA LEU A 33 -3.52 17.99 2.85
C LEU A 33 -2.58 18.83 1.98
N LEU A 34 -1.28 18.88 2.31
CA LEU A 34 -0.29 19.61 1.51
C LEU A 34 -0.20 19.06 0.09
N LEU A 35 -0.20 17.75 -0.07
CA LEU A 35 -0.09 17.09 -1.37
C LEU A 35 -1.31 17.40 -2.24
N LEU A 36 -2.52 17.36 -1.66
CA LEU A 36 -3.75 17.76 -2.34
C LEU A 36 -3.73 19.25 -2.70
N LEU A 37 -3.31 20.15 -1.80
CA LEU A 37 -3.19 21.58 -2.10
C LEU A 37 -2.20 21.86 -3.24
N VAL A 38 -1.06 21.14 -3.28
CA VAL A 38 -0.06 21.27 -4.35
C VAL A 38 -0.59 20.71 -5.66
N ALA A 39 -1.25 19.55 -5.63
CA ALA A 39 -1.86 18.93 -6.80
C ALA A 39 -2.96 19.82 -7.39
N SER A 40 -3.77 20.43 -6.52
CA SER A 40 -4.90 21.30 -6.88
C SER A 40 -4.55 22.78 -6.92
N ARG A 41 -3.26 23.13 -7.06
CA ARG A 41 -2.79 24.53 -6.99
C ARG A 41 -3.51 25.48 -7.95
N HIS A 42 -3.86 24.99 -9.14
CA HIS A 42 -4.50 25.82 -10.16
C HIS A 42 -5.94 26.15 -9.75
N ALA A 43 -6.70 25.15 -9.27
CA ALA A 43 -8.04 25.36 -8.76
C ALA A 43 -8.05 26.32 -7.56
N VAL A 44 -7.12 26.13 -6.61
CA VAL A 44 -6.97 27.02 -5.44
C VAL A 44 -6.66 28.46 -5.86
N LEU A 45 -5.70 28.67 -6.77
CA LEU A 45 -5.33 30.01 -7.24
C LEU A 45 -6.49 30.71 -7.97
N VAL A 46 -7.27 29.99 -8.77
CA VAL A 46 -8.41 30.58 -9.47
C VAL A 46 -9.56 30.89 -8.52
N LEU A 47 -9.83 30.01 -7.54
CA LEU A 47 -10.81 30.27 -6.49
C LEU A 47 -10.45 31.55 -5.71
N LEU A 48 -9.16 31.72 -5.38
CA LEU A 48 -8.64 32.91 -4.69
C LEU A 48 -8.66 34.18 -5.56
N ALA A 49 -8.40 34.06 -6.85
CA ALA A 49 -8.28 35.21 -7.75
C ALA A 49 -9.63 35.73 -8.26
N ASN A 50 -10.54 34.83 -8.64
CA ASN A 50 -11.77 35.19 -9.37
C ASN A 50 -13.05 34.90 -8.59
N GLY A 51 -12.99 34.13 -7.50
CA GLY A 51 -14.16 33.75 -6.69
C GLY A 51 -15.22 32.94 -7.44
N THR A 52 -14.98 32.58 -8.70
CA THR A 52 -15.90 31.83 -9.56
C THR A 52 -15.47 30.37 -9.67
N PRO A 53 -16.42 29.42 -9.58
CA PRO A 53 -16.12 28.01 -9.75
C PRO A 53 -15.65 27.73 -11.18
N ILE A 54 -14.55 26.98 -11.32
CA ILE A 54 -14.04 26.51 -12.61
C ILE A 54 -14.86 25.31 -13.01
N THR A 55 -15.88 25.50 -13.86
CA THR A 55 -16.63 24.45 -14.60
C THR A 55 -16.76 23.11 -13.89
N ASP A 56 -17.97 22.80 -13.44
CA ASP A 56 -18.34 21.54 -12.81
C ASP A 56 -17.93 20.34 -13.69
N VAL A 57 -16.80 19.70 -13.39
CA VAL A 57 -16.35 18.47 -14.05
C VAL A 57 -16.81 17.32 -13.19
N SER A 58 -17.77 16.55 -13.69
CA SER A 58 -18.26 15.40 -12.94
C SER A 58 -17.14 14.38 -12.74
N VAL A 59 -17.02 13.85 -11.52
CA VAL A 59 -16.02 12.82 -11.18
C VAL A 59 -16.11 11.62 -12.13
N GLY A 60 -17.33 11.26 -12.54
CA GLY A 60 -17.59 10.16 -13.48
C GLY A 60 -16.95 10.36 -14.85
N ASP A 61 -16.99 11.59 -15.38
CA ASP A 61 -16.41 11.92 -16.69
C ASP A 61 -14.89 11.77 -16.68
N VAL A 62 -14.23 12.11 -15.57
CA VAL A 62 -12.78 11.99 -15.48
C VAL A 62 -12.32 10.55 -15.32
N TYR A 63 -13.03 9.74 -14.53
CA TYR A 63 -12.77 8.31 -14.47
C TYR A 63 -12.98 7.64 -15.83
N GLY A 64 -14.03 8.04 -16.56
CA GLY A 64 -14.28 7.60 -17.94
C GLY A 64 -13.09 7.89 -18.85
N GLN A 65 -12.65 9.16 -18.93
CA GLN A 65 -11.51 9.56 -19.75
C GLN A 65 -10.21 8.83 -19.41
N ARG A 66 -9.98 8.51 -18.12
CA ARG A 66 -8.78 7.77 -17.70
C ARG A 66 -8.87 6.29 -18.05
N LEU A 67 -10.04 5.67 -17.92
CA LEU A 67 -10.25 4.30 -18.36
C LEU A 67 -10.13 4.18 -19.89
N ASP A 68 -10.69 5.14 -20.63
CA ASP A 68 -10.56 5.20 -22.08
C ASP A 68 -9.09 5.29 -22.50
N TYR A 69 -8.28 6.10 -21.81
CA TYR A 69 -6.83 6.15 -22.04
C TYR A 69 -6.14 4.80 -21.77
N VAL A 70 -6.52 4.07 -20.72
CA VAL A 70 -5.98 2.74 -20.45
C VAL A 70 -6.38 1.75 -21.55
N VAL A 71 -7.63 1.80 -22.00
CA VAL A 71 -8.15 0.95 -23.09
C VAL A 71 -7.41 1.24 -24.39
N ASP A 72 -7.22 2.51 -24.75
CA ASP A 72 -6.45 2.92 -25.94
C ASP A 72 -5.00 2.44 -25.87
N LEU A 73 -4.38 2.51 -24.69
CA LEU A 73 -3.01 2.08 -24.47
C LEU A 73 -2.87 0.55 -24.59
N LEU A 74 -3.92 -0.21 -24.23
CA LEU A 74 -4.00 -1.66 -24.43
C LEU A 74 -4.16 -2.05 -25.91
N GLN A 75 -4.72 -1.17 -26.75
CA GLN A 75 -4.88 -1.42 -28.19
C GLN A 75 -3.56 -1.28 -28.97
N VAL A 76 -2.54 -0.62 -28.41
CA VAL A 76 -1.22 -0.49 -29.04
C VAL A 76 -0.50 -1.86 -29.00
N PRO A 77 -0.12 -2.47 -30.13
CA PRO A 77 0.22 -3.89 -30.20
C PRO A 77 1.45 -4.32 -29.39
N ILE A 78 2.47 -3.46 -29.27
CA ILE A 78 3.66 -3.74 -28.47
C ILE A 78 3.45 -3.29 -27.02
N LEU A 79 2.97 -2.06 -26.84
CA LEU A 79 2.82 -1.44 -25.53
C LEU A 79 1.74 -2.14 -24.69
N GLY A 80 0.61 -2.49 -25.28
CA GLY A 80 -0.47 -3.25 -24.64
C GLY A 80 -0.02 -4.62 -24.16
N ARG A 81 0.84 -5.32 -24.92
CA ARG A 81 1.44 -6.60 -24.48
C ARG A 81 2.37 -6.43 -23.29
N VAL A 82 3.19 -5.38 -23.28
CA VAL A 82 4.08 -5.05 -22.15
C VAL A 82 3.26 -4.73 -20.90
N VAL A 83 2.21 -3.92 -21.03
CA VAL A 83 1.30 -3.59 -19.92
C VAL A 83 0.60 -4.84 -19.39
N LEU A 84 0.09 -5.70 -20.26
CA LEU A 84 -0.56 -6.95 -19.87
C LEU A 84 0.42 -7.90 -19.15
N PHE A 85 1.65 -8.00 -19.64
CA PHE A 85 2.71 -8.77 -19.01
C PHE A 85 3.04 -8.23 -17.61
N LEU A 86 3.24 -6.92 -17.46
CA LEU A 86 3.50 -6.27 -16.18
C LEU A 86 2.34 -6.44 -15.20
N PHE A 87 1.09 -6.38 -15.68
CA PHE A 87 -0.10 -6.62 -14.89
C PHE A 87 -0.10 -8.05 -14.32
N TRP A 88 0.09 -9.07 -15.16
CA TRP A 88 0.14 -10.46 -14.70
C TRP A 88 1.33 -10.74 -13.80
N LEU A 89 2.47 -10.09 -14.06
CA LEU A 89 3.66 -10.18 -13.23
C LEU A 89 3.42 -9.56 -11.84
N ALA A 90 2.67 -8.46 -11.75
CA ALA A 90 2.22 -7.90 -10.48
C ALA A 90 1.25 -8.85 -9.76
N VAL A 91 0.24 -9.40 -10.45
CA VAL A 91 -0.69 -10.40 -9.88
C VAL A 91 0.07 -11.62 -9.34
N GLY A 92 1.01 -12.17 -10.13
CA GLY A 92 1.86 -13.29 -9.71
C GLY A 92 2.71 -12.94 -8.48
N SER A 93 3.22 -11.71 -8.41
CA SER A 93 3.97 -11.23 -7.25
C SER A 93 3.10 -11.11 -5.99
N VAL A 94 1.84 -10.67 -6.12
CA VAL A 94 0.88 -10.66 -4.98
C VAL A 94 0.65 -12.07 -4.46
N VAL A 95 0.34 -13.01 -5.37
CA VAL A 95 0.09 -14.40 -5.00
C VAL A 95 1.31 -15.02 -4.33
N TYR A 96 2.51 -14.78 -4.87
CA TYR A 96 3.75 -15.26 -4.27
C TYR A 96 3.97 -14.71 -2.86
N VAL A 97 3.84 -13.40 -2.67
CA VAL A 97 4.00 -12.76 -1.35
C VAL A 97 2.95 -13.28 -0.36
N MET A 98 1.71 -13.49 -0.79
CA MET A 98 0.68 -14.09 0.06
C MET A 98 1.03 -15.52 0.47
N VAL A 99 1.39 -16.38 -0.47
CA VAL A 99 1.79 -17.78 -0.18
C VAL A 99 2.99 -17.81 0.76
N TRP A 100 4.00 -16.97 0.50
CA TRP A 100 5.18 -16.86 1.33
C TRP A 100 4.82 -16.43 2.77
N LEU A 101 3.97 -15.41 2.94
CA LEU A 101 3.48 -14.98 4.25
C LEU A 101 2.72 -16.10 4.98
N PHE A 102 1.87 -16.85 4.28
CA PHE A 102 1.16 -17.99 4.84
C PHE A 102 2.10 -19.11 5.28
N GLN A 103 3.12 -19.42 4.49
CA GLN A 103 4.12 -20.43 4.84
C GLN A 103 4.92 -20.03 6.09
N ASN A 104 5.41 -18.79 6.14
CA ASN A 104 6.16 -18.28 7.30
C ASN A 104 5.28 -18.26 8.56
N PHE A 105 4.02 -17.82 8.43
CA PHE A 105 3.08 -17.86 9.55
C PHE A 105 2.77 -19.29 10.01
N ALA A 106 2.65 -20.24 9.09
CA ALA A 106 2.41 -21.64 9.43
C ALA A 106 3.61 -22.27 10.15
N VAL A 107 4.84 -21.96 9.72
CA VAL A 107 6.08 -22.40 10.38
C VAL A 107 6.17 -21.79 11.77
N GLU A 108 5.99 -20.46 11.90
CA GLU A 108 6.04 -19.79 13.20
C GLU A 108 5.00 -20.38 14.17
N VAL A 109 3.78 -20.66 13.72
CA VAL A 109 2.75 -21.31 14.53
C VAL A 109 3.11 -22.76 14.89
N TYR A 110 3.70 -23.51 13.95
CA TYR A 110 4.13 -24.88 14.20
C TYR A 110 5.22 -24.93 15.27
N ASP A 111 6.27 -24.12 15.12
CA ASP A 111 7.38 -23.99 16.06
C ASP A 111 6.91 -23.53 17.44
N ASP A 112 5.99 -22.56 17.49
CA ASP A 112 5.45 -22.09 18.77
C ASP A 112 4.64 -23.18 19.51
N VAL A 113 4.01 -24.12 18.78
CA VAL A 113 3.26 -25.26 19.32
C VAL A 113 4.18 -26.39 19.74
N THR A 114 5.21 -26.72 18.96
CA THR A 114 6.22 -27.74 19.34
C THR A 114 7.05 -27.28 20.53
N HIS A 115 7.49 -26.02 20.57
CA HIS A 115 8.20 -25.47 21.74
C HIS A 115 7.30 -25.31 22.98
N ALA A 116 5.99 -25.11 22.83
CA ALA A 116 5.05 -25.09 23.96
C ALA A 116 4.86 -26.49 24.58
N ASN A 117 4.99 -27.55 23.78
CA ASN A 117 4.80 -28.94 24.21
C ASN A 117 6.08 -29.62 24.71
N VAL A 118 7.27 -29.04 24.45
CA VAL A 118 8.56 -29.65 24.77
C VAL A 118 9.35 -28.75 25.72
N LYS A 119 9.20 -28.98 27.04
CA LYS A 119 10.23 -28.58 28.03
C LYS A 119 11.44 -29.52 27.90
N MET A 120 12.19 -29.44 26.81
CA MET A 120 13.50 -30.08 26.74
C MET A 120 14.58 -29.00 26.85
N PRO A 121 15.37 -29.00 27.94
CA PRO A 121 16.57 -28.18 27.99
C PRO A 121 17.60 -28.76 27.02
N GLY A 122 18.10 -27.95 26.09
CA GLY A 122 19.37 -28.20 25.42
C GLY A 122 19.35 -28.98 24.11
N LYS A 123 18.28 -28.89 23.30
CA LYS A 123 18.41 -29.26 21.89
C LYS A 123 18.24 -28.01 21.04
N ASP A 124 19.35 -27.31 20.84
CA ASP A 124 19.54 -26.47 19.65
C ASP A 124 19.44 -27.43 18.47
N ILE A 125 18.21 -27.59 17.95
CA ILE A 125 18.02 -28.19 16.65
C ILE A 125 18.56 -27.14 15.70
N ASN A 126 19.86 -27.24 15.40
CA ASN A 126 20.42 -26.65 14.20
C ASN A 126 19.69 -27.32 13.04
N GLU A 127 18.50 -26.82 12.72
CA GLU A 127 17.92 -27.01 11.40
C GLU A 127 18.91 -26.37 10.45
N GLU A 128 19.68 -27.20 9.76
CA GLU A 128 20.39 -26.82 8.56
C GLU A 128 19.33 -26.47 7.50
N GLU A 129 18.61 -25.36 7.70
CA GLU A 129 17.88 -24.72 6.63
C GLU A 129 18.91 -24.44 5.54
N GLY A 130 18.80 -25.16 4.42
CA GLY A 130 19.76 -25.08 3.34
C GLY A 130 19.96 -23.61 2.96
N TRP A 131 21.17 -23.09 3.20
CA TRP A 131 21.55 -21.69 2.98
C TRP A 131 21.11 -21.15 1.60
N TRP A 132 21.12 -22.02 0.60
CA TRP A 132 20.64 -21.71 -0.75
C TRP A 132 19.12 -21.53 -0.84
N GLY A 133 18.33 -22.34 -0.12
CA GLY A 133 16.86 -22.24 -0.10
C GLY A 133 16.39 -20.97 0.63
N THR A 134 17.02 -20.63 1.75
CA THR A 134 16.73 -19.39 2.48
C THR A 134 17.20 -18.17 1.70
N THR A 135 18.42 -18.16 1.15
CA THR A 135 18.91 -17.01 0.36
C THR A 135 18.11 -16.77 -0.92
N LEU A 136 17.77 -17.84 -1.66
CA LEU A 136 17.00 -17.73 -2.90
C LEU A 136 15.58 -17.24 -2.65
N SER A 137 14.89 -17.77 -1.62
CA SER A 137 13.53 -17.34 -1.27
C SER A 137 13.49 -15.87 -0.83
N HIS A 138 14.46 -15.40 -0.04
CA HIS A 138 14.58 -13.98 0.31
C HIS A 138 14.80 -13.09 -0.92
N THR A 139 15.64 -13.53 -1.85
CA THR A 139 15.93 -12.76 -3.08
C THR A 139 14.69 -12.66 -3.98
N ILE A 140 13.96 -13.77 -4.16
CA ILE A 140 12.71 -13.79 -4.94
C ILE A 140 11.65 -12.93 -4.24
N PHE A 141 11.52 -13.03 -2.92
CA PHE A 141 10.59 -12.20 -2.15
C PHE A 141 10.90 -10.71 -2.29
N LEU A 142 12.17 -10.31 -2.21
CA LEU A 142 12.60 -8.93 -2.39
C LEU A 142 12.27 -8.45 -3.82
N GLY A 143 12.54 -9.28 -4.82
CA GLY A 143 12.20 -8.99 -6.22
C GLY A 143 10.69 -8.78 -6.41
N CYS A 144 9.86 -9.71 -5.94
CA CYS A 144 8.40 -9.59 -5.98
C CYS A 144 7.90 -8.36 -5.22
N SER A 145 8.44 -8.08 -4.03
CA SER A 145 8.07 -6.90 -3.24
C SER A 145 8.42 -5.59 -3.96
N ALA A 146 9.60 -5.53 -4.59
CA ALA A 146 10.03 -4.37 -5.37
C ALA A 146 9.14 -4.14 -6.60
N ILE A 147 8.76 -5.21 -7.30
CA ILE A 147 7.80 -5.16 -8.41
C ILE A 147 6.47 -4.60 -7.93
N LEU A 148 5.91 -5.13 -6.83
CA LEU A 148 4.64 -4.69 -6.29
C LEU A 148 4.68 -3.22 -5.88
N PHE A 149 5.79 -2.80 -5.26
CA PHE A 149 5.99 -1.42 -4.89
C PHE A 149 6.06 -0.49 -6.11
N LEU A 150 6.77 -0.89 -7.17
CA LEU A 150 6.85 -0.13 -8.41
C LEU A 150 5.48 -0.03 -9.11
N PHE A 151 4.73 -1.14 -9.15
CA PHE A 151 3.37 -1.14 -9.69
C PHE A 151 2.44 -0.23 -8.89
N TYR A 152 2.51 -0.31 -7.55
CA TYR A 152 1.79 0.57 -6.66
C TYR A 152 2.17 2.05 -6.87
N LEU A 153 3.45 2.39 -7.04
CA LEU A 153 3.88 3.75 -7.34
C LEU A 153 3.31 4.27 -8.65
N ILE A 154 3.34 3.46 -9.72
CA ILE A 154 2.74 3.81 -11.02
C ILE A 154 1.24 4.08 -10.83
N LEU A 155 0.54 3.21 -10.12
CA LEU A 155 -0.90 3.35 -9.86
C LEU A 155 -1.20 4.56 -8.97
N ALA A 156 -0.39 4.81 -7.95
CA ALA A 156 -0.56 5.94 -7.03
C ALA A 156 -0.37 7.28 -7.77
N ILE A 157 0.66 7.41 -8.60
CA ILE A 157 1.00 8.65 -9.29
C ILE A 157 0.07 8.91 -10.48
N ASN A 158 -0.26 7.88 -11.27
CA ASN A 158 -1.01 8.08 -12.52
C ASN A 158 -2.53 7.96 -12.35
N LEU A 159 -3.01 7.29 -11.31
CA LEU A 159 -4.44 7.03 -11.11
C LEU A 159 -4.94 7.60 -9.78
N LEU A 160 -4.44 7.12 -8.64
CA LEU A 160 -5.02 7.47 -7.34
C LEU A 160 -4.87 8.96 -7.00
N LEU A 161 -3.65 9.50 -7.02
CA LEU A 161 -3.39 10.89 -6.66
C LEU A 161 -4.15 11.88 -7.56
N PRO A 162 -4.16 11.73 -8.90
CA PRO A 162 -4.98 12.57 -9.76
C PRO A 162 -6.47 12.48 -9.44
N SER A 163 -7.00 11.28 -9.20
CA SER A 163 -8.40 11.10 -8.83
C SER A 163 -8.75 11.77 -7.50
N TRP A 164 -7.90 11.65 -6.48
CA TRP A 164 -8.10 12.33 -5.20
C TRP A 164 -7.99 13.85 -5.33
N ALA A 165 -7.02 14.34 -6.12
CA ALA A 165 -6.87 15.76 -6.37
C ALA A 165 -8.11 16.36 -7.06
N GLN A 166 -8.69 15.66 -8.03
CA GLN A 166 -9.91 16.10 -8.72
C GLN A 166 -11.12 16.09 -7.81
N LEU A 167 -11.28 15.05 -6.99
CA LEU A 167 -12.36 14.98 -6.01
C LEU A 167 -12.23 16.13 -4.98
N PHE A 168 -11.00 16.46 -4.60
CA PHE A 168 -10.71 17.62 -3.75
C PHE A 168 -11.03 18.94 -4.44
N GLU A 169 -10.70 19.10 -5.73
CA GLU A 169 -11.04 20.29 -6.52
C GLU A 169 -12.55 20.47 -6.64
N SER A 170 -13.29 19.41 -6.95
CA SER A 170 -14.74 19.43 -7.04
C SER A 170 -15.36 19.86 -5.71
N GLY A 171 -14.89 19.26 -4.59
CA GLY A 171 -15.36 19.63 -3.27
C GLY A 171 -14.96 21.06 -2.83
N LEU A 172 -13.82 21.58 -3.30
CA LEU A 172 -13.44 22.99 -3.08
C LEU A 172 -14.39 23.97 -3.77
N GLN A 173 -14.89 23.62 -4.95
CA GLN A 173 -15.83 24.47 -5.70
C GLN A 173 -17.24 24.45 -5.08
N SER A 174 -17.61 23.34 -4.46
CA SER A 174 -18.91 23.12 -3.83
C SER A 174 -18.87 23.22 -2.31
N LEU A 175 -17.91 23.96 -1.73
CA LEU A 175 -17.68 24.08 -0.27
C LEU A 175 -18.92 24.44 0.58
N LEU A 176 -19.88 25.15 0.00
CA LEU A 176 -21.11 25.56 0.69
C LEU A 176 -22.19 24.46 0.72
N THR A 177 -22.02 23.39 -0.05
CA THR A 177 -22.94 22.25 -0.08
C THR A 177 -22.41 21.11 0.79
N THR A 178 -23.33 20.29 1.30
CA THR A 178 -22.97 19.08 2.05
C THR A 178 -22.16 18.11 1.19
N GLU A 179 -22.43 18.08 -0.11
CA GLU A 179 -21.75 17.22 -1.08
C GLU A 179 -20.27 17.58 -1.21
N GLY A 180 -19.92 18.88 -1.31
CA GLY A 180 -18.52 19.30 -1.41
C GLY A 180 -17.68 18.97 -0.18
N PHE A 181 -18.27 19.08 1.02
CA PHE A 181 -17.61 18.67 2.25
C PHE A 181 -17.33 17.15 2.28
N ILE A 182 -18.28 16.35 1.79
CA ILE A 182 -18.13 14.89 1.69
C ILE A 182 -17.01 14.55 0.72
N GLU A 183 -16.99 15.16 -0.47
CA GLU A 183 -15.97 14.94 -1.50
C GLU A 183 -14.56 15.30 -1.01
N MET A 184 -14.39 16.46 -0.39
CA MET A 184 -13.10 16.85 0.22
C MET A 184 -12.65 15.87 1.30
N SER A 185 -13.57 15.42 2.15
CA SER A 185 -13.27 14.46 3.21
C SER A 185 -12.83 13.11 2.62
N PHE A 186 -13.52 12.62 1.60
CA PHE A 186 -13.14 11.39 0.90
C PHE A 186 -11.80 11.52 0.17
N ALA A 187 -11.54 12.65 -0.49
CA ALA A 187 -10.26 12.91 -1.14
C ALA A 187 -9.10 12.88 -0.15
N LEU A 188 -9.29 13.51 1.01
CA LEU A 188 -8.30 13.56 2.07
C LEU A 188 -8.06 12.17 2.68
N LEU A 189 -9.12 11.43 3.02
CA LEU A 189 -9.02 10.07 3.53
C LEU A 189 -8.39 9.11 2.51
N GLY A 190 -8.75 9.24 1.24
CA GLY A 190 -8.19 8.45 0.13
C GLY A 190 -6.70 8.71 -0.07
N THR A 191 -6.28 9.97 0.03
CA THR A 191 -4.86 10.35 -0.03
C THR A 191 -4.08 9.83 1.18
N MET A 192 -4.66 9.94 2.39
CA MET A 192 -4.06 9.38 3.61
C MET A 192 -3.91 7.87 3.53
N PHE A 193 -4.93 7.18 3.04
CA PHE A 193 -4.89 5.74 2.83
C PHE A 193 -3.81 5.36 1.82
N THR A 194 -3.70 6.11 0.73
CA THR A 194 -2.66 5.93 -0.28
C THR A 194 -1.28 6.09 0.38
N LEU A 195 -0.99 7.20 1.05
CA LEU A 195 0.29 7.39 1.75
C LEU A 195 0.57 6.32 2.81
N HIS A 196 -0.44 5.86 3.53
CA HIS A 196 -0.28 4.80 4.52
C HIS A 196 0.17 3.48 3.87
N ILE A 197 -0.40 3.10 2.73
CA ILE A 197 0.06 1.92 1.97
C ILE A 197 1.54 2.07 1.61
N PHE A 198 1.98 3.25 1.16
CA PHE A 198 3.39 3.51 0.87
C PHE A 198 4.27 3.32 2.11
N VAL A 199 3.86 3.84 3.26
CA VAL A 199 4.57 3.67 4.55
C VAL A 199 4.64 2.19 4.95
N LEU A 200 3.56 1.42 4.74
CA LEU A 200 3.54 -0.02 5.01
C LEU A 200 4.57 -0.75 4.13
N PHE A 201 4.61 -0.48 2.83
CA PHE A 201 5.63 -1.04 1.94
C PHE A 201 7.05 -0.70 2.42
N TRP A 202 7.28 0.55 2.81
CA TRP A 202 8.57 1.00 3.32
C TRP A 202 8.96 0.27 4.61
N ARG A 203 8.01 0.06 5.53
CA ARG A 203 8.26 -0.72 6.78
C ARG A 203 8.60 -2.17 6.51
N VAL A 204 7.86 -2.82 5.60
CA VAL A 204 8.14 -4.19 5.19
C VAL A 204 9.57 -4.24 4.63
N PHE A 205 9.90 -3.34 3.72
CA PHE A 205 11.22 -3.29 3.08
C PHE A 205 12.36 -3.10 4.10
N LEU A 206 12.23 -2.16 5.05
CA LEU A 206 13.24 -1.93 6.09
C LEU A 206 13.40 -3.11 7.06
N ARG A 207 12.29 -3.75 7.46
CA ARG A 207 12.36 -4.95 8.31
C ARG A 207 13.06 -6.10 7.61
N PHE A 208 12.78 -6.31 6.32
CA PHE A 208 13.47 -7.31 5.52
C PHE A 208 14.97 -7.03 5.40
N LYS A 209 15.34 -5.77 5.15
CA LYS A 209 16.75 -5.38 5.16
C LYS A 209 17.42 -5.74 6.49
N SER A 210 16.82 -5.39 7.63
CA SER A 210 17.38 -5.72 8.93
C SER A 210 17.50 -7.23 9.17
N TYR A 211 16.56 -8.03 8.67
CA TYR A 211 16.61 -9.49 8.80
C TYR A 211 17.79 -10.08 8.01
N ILE A 212 17.98 -9.64 6.77
CA ILE A 212 19.10 -10.06 5.93
C ILE A 212 20.44 -9.68 6.59
N TYR A 213 20.60 -8.43 7.06
CA TYR A 213 21.86 -7.98 7.66
C TYR A 213 22.18 -8.61 9.03
N ASN A 214 21.19 -9.11 9.76
CA ASN A 214 21.41 -9.80 11.05
C ASN A 214 21.57 -11.33 10.89
N ALA A 215 21.27 -11.88 9.71
CA ALA A 215 21.49 -13.28 9.37
C ALA A 215 22.90 -13.57 8.84
N PHE A 216 23.72 -12.53 8.64
CA PHE A 216 25.15 -12.57 8.30
C PHE A 216 25.97 -12.00 9.45
#